data_AF-A0A2V6KYK4-F1
#
_entry.id   AF-A0A2V6KYK4-F1
#
_cell.length_a   1.000
_cell.length_b   1.000
_cell.length_c   1.000
_cell.angle_alpha   90.00
_cell.angle_beta   90.00
_cell.angle_gamma   90.00
#
_symmetry.space_group_name_H-M   'P 1'
#
loop_
_entity.id
_entity.type
_entity.pdbx_description
1 polymer ?
#
loop_
_entity_poly.entity_id
_entity_poly.type
_entity_poly.pdbx_seq_one_letter_code
_entity_poly.pdbx_strand_id
1 'polypeptide(L)'
;RGGERARFDQQPVEAYATISACLEAFALTHDDYWKRASRRCFEWFLGRNDLGESLYDSSTGGCRDALHQDRVSQNQGAESSLAFYLSLAEMTQAETAPDLKIPSHKVG
;
A
#
# COMPACT_ATOMS: atom_id res chain seq x y z
N ARG A 1 -18.85 6.44 -12.45
CA ARG A 1 -19.67 7.64 -12.73
C ARG A 1 -19.21 8.76 -11.79
N GLY A 2 -19.05 9.99 -12.30
CA GLY A 2 -18.33 11.12 -11.69
C GLY A 2 -18.93 11.75 -10.43
N GLY A 3 -19.00 10.99 -9.33
CA GLY A 3 -19.05 11.58 -7.99
C GLY A 3 -17.68 12.15 -7.62
N GLU A 4 -17.67 13.18 -6.76
CA GLU A 4 -16.45 13.63 -6.08
C GLU A 4 -15.80 12.39 -5.46
N ARG A 5 -14.51 12.12 -5.76
CA ARG A 5 -13.82 10.98 -5.16
C ARG A 5 -13.97 11.15 -3.66
N ALA A 6 -14.49 10.13 -2.98
CA ALA A 6 -14.59 10.14 -1.54
C ALA A 6 -13.15 10.25 -1.02
N ARG A 7 -12.76 11.47 -0.62
CA ARG A 7 -11.44 11.75 -0.07
C ARG A 7 -11.24 10.98 1.25
N PHE A 8 -12.35 10.60 1.85
CA PHE A 8 -12.49 9.91 3.11
C PHE A 8 -13.33 8.65 2.86
N ASP A 9 -13.16 7.62 3.69
CA ASP A 9 -13.53 6.21 3.44
C ASP A 9 -12.48 5.42 2.64
N GLN A 10 -11.21 5.80 2.77
CA GLN A 10 -10.07 5.06 2.24
C GLN A 10 -9.95 3.72 2.98
N GLN A 11 -9.80 2.63 2.24
CA GLN A 11 -9.79 1.28 2.82
C GLN A 11 -8.42 0.58 2.70
N PRO A 12 -8.02 -0.24 3.69
CA PRO A 12 -6.87 -1.13 3.62
C PRO A 12 -6.73 -1.93 2.32
N VAL A 13 -7.84 -2.42 1.75
CA VAL A 13 -7.84 -3.20 0.51
C VAL A 13 -7.39 -2.38 -0.70
N GLU A 14 -7.76 -1.09 -0.74
CA GLU A 14 -7.35 -0.18 -1.82
C GLU A 14 -5.85 0.15 -1.71
N ALA A 15 -5.35 0.34 -0.49
CA ALA A 15 -3.94 0.54 -0.24
C ALA A 15 -3.12 -0.70 -0.66
N TYR A 16 -3.57 -1.90 -0.27
CA TYR A 16 -2.95 -3.16 -0.71
C TYR A 16 -2.93 -3.30 -2.24
N ALA A 17 -4.09 -3.13 -2.90
CA ALA A 17 -4.18 -3.24 -4.36
C ALA A 17 -3.25 -2.25 -5.07
N THR A 18 -3.13 -1.03 -4.53
CA THR A 18 -2.24 0.00 -5.08
C THR A 18 -0.76 -0.35 -4.89
N ILE A 19 -0.38 -0.89 -3.72
CA ILE A 19 0.97 -1.38 -3.46
C ILE A 19 1.34 -2.46 -4.47
N SER A 20 0.49 -3.48 -4.60
CA SER A 20 0.73 -4.61 -5.50
C SER A 20 0.85 -4.16 -6.96
N ALA A 21 -0.06 -3.30 -7.41
CA ALA A 21 0.00 -2.72 -8.76
C ALA A 21 1.27 -1.88 -9.00
N CYS A 22 1.72 -1.11 -8.01
CA CYS A 22 2.97 -0.35 -8.12
C CYS A 22 4.20 -1.28 -8.18
N LEU A 23 4.24 -2.35 -7.38
CA LEU A 23 5.35 -3.30 -7.41
C LEU A 23 5.41 -4.03 -8.77
N GLU A 24 4.27 -4.42 -9.32
CA GLU A 24 4.21 -5.02 -10.67
C GLU A 24 4.64 -4.02 -11.76
N ALA A 25 4.18 -2.77 -11.67
CA ALA A 25 4.60 -1.73 -12.61
C ALA A 25 6.12 -1.47 -12.53
N PHE A 26 6.71 -1.50 -11.33
CA PHE A 26 8.15 -1.44 -11.16
C PHE A 26 8.85 -2.63 -11.83
N ALA A 27 8.34 -3.86 -11.65
CA ALA A 27 8.93 -5.05 -12.24
C ALA A 27 8.95 -5.01 -13.78
N LEU A 28 7.96 -4.38 -14.41
CA LEU A 28 7.88 -4.26 -15.88
C LEU A 28 8.65 -3.07 -16.45
N THR A 29 8.72 -1.96 -15.71
CA THR A 29 9.23 -0.68 -16.24
C THR A 29 10.60 -0.29 -15.70
N HIS A 30 10.98 -0.82 -14.54
CA HIS A 30 12.12 -0.36 -13.74
C HIS A 30 12.13 1.14 -13.40
N ASP A 31 10.97 1.81 -13.47
CA ASP A 31 10.86 3.21 -13.04
C ASP A 31 10.70 3.28 -11.52
N ASP A 32 11.72 3.80 -10.84
CA ASP A 32 11.74 4.01 -9.38
C ASP A 32 10.56 4.83 -8.85
N TYR A 33 9.85 5.57 -9.70
CA TYR A 33 8.59 6.20 -9.32
C TYR A 33 7.63 5.20 -8.68
N TRP A 34 7.50 4.01 -9.27
CA TRP A 34 6.58 2.97 -8.79
C TRP A 34 7.02 2.40 -7.45
N LYS A 35 8.32 2.17 -7.24
CA LYS A 35 8.87 1.75 -5.95
C LYS A 35 8.65 2.81 -4.85
N ARG A 36 8.79 4.09 -5.18
CA ARG A 36 8.44 5.18 -4.25
C ARG A 36 6.94 5.27 -4.00
N ALA A 37 6.11 4.98 -5.00
CA ALA A 37 4.66 5.01 -4.88
C ALA A 37 4.14 3.87 -3.99
N SER A 38 4.63 2.64 -4.16
CA SER A 38 4.29 1.51 -3.28
C SER A 38 4.65 1.81 -1.83
N ARG A 39 5.86 2.33 -1.58
CA ARG A 39 6.28 2.74 -0.24
C ARG A 39 5.37 3.79 0.38
N ARG A 40 4.98 4.83 -0.37
CA ARG A 40 4.03 5.84 0.14
C ARG A 40 2.68 5.24 0.51
N CYS A 41 2.18 4.29 -0.30
CA CYS A 41 0.94 3.59 -0.01
C CYS A 41 1.07 2.68 1.21
N PHE A 42 2.23 2.04 1.43
CA PHE A 42 2.47 1.26 2.64
C PHE A 42 2.53 2.13 3.90
N GLU A 43 3.23 3.27 3.83
CA GLU A 43 3.34 4.22 4.94
C GLU A 43 1.98 4.81 5.35
N TRP A 44 0.97 4.77 4.47
CA TRP A 44 -0.40 5.15 4.81
C TRP A 44 -0.97 4.34 5.98
N PHE A 45 -0.70 3.02 6.02
CA PHE A 45 -1.08 2.17 7.15
C PHE A 45 -0.45 2.61 8.47
N LEU A 46 0.71 3.26 8.39
CA LEU A 46 1.55 3.65 9.52
C LEU A 46 1.36 5.12 9.92
N GLY A 47 0.36 5.80 9.37
CA GLY A 47 0.04 7.18 9.72
C GLY A 47 0.47 8.23 8.70
N ARG A 48 1.06 7.86 7.55
CA ARG A 48 1.27 8.81 6.44
C ARG A 48 -0.03 9.02 5.65
N ASN A 49 -1.05 9.48 6.35
CA ASN A 49 -2.40 9.69 5.84
C ASN A 49 -2.97 11.03 6.35
N ASP A 50 -4.18 11.39 5.91
CA ASP A 50 -4.78 12.70 6.20
C ASP A 50 -4.95 12.98 7.72
N LEU A 51 -5.01 11.95 8.57
CA LEU A 51 -5.15 12.10 10.03
C LEU A 51 -3.84 11.98 10.80
N GLY A 52 -2.75 11.51 10.17
CA GLY A 52 -1.51 11.24 10.90
C GLY A 52 -1.58 10.02 11.82
N GLU A 53 -2.62 9.19 11.72
CA GLU A 53 -2.91 8.08 12.65
C GLU A 53 -2.66 6.72 12.01
N SER A 54 -2.04 5.80 12.76
CA SER A 54 -1.82 4.42 12.30
C SER A 54 -3.14 3.65 12.21
N LEU A 55 -3.36 2.97 11.09
CA LEU A 55 -4.43 1.98 10.96
C LEU A 55 -4.01 0.62 11.52
N TYR A 56 -2.72 0.28 11.43
CA TYR A 56 -2.18 -0.91 12.08
C TYR A 56 -1.99 -0.68 13.58
N ASP A 57 -2.52 -1.60 14.38
CA ASP A 57 -2.36 -1.62 15.83
C ASP A 57 -1.39 -2.76 16.20
N SER A 58 -0.17 -2.39 16.58
CA SER A 58 0.86 -3.36 16.96
C SER A 58 0.56 -4.10 18.27
N SER A 59 -0.36 -3.58 19.10
CA SER A 59 -0.73 -4.23 20.37
C SER A 59 -1.70 -5.39 20.17
N THR A 60 -2.57 -5.29 19.17
CA THR A 60 -3.53 -6.35 18.80
C THR A 60 -3.07 -7.18 17.60
N GLY A 61 -2.16 -6.64 16.78
CA GLY A 61 -1.81 -7.20 15.48
C GLY A 61 -2.89 -7.00 14.41
N GLY A 62 -3.93 -6.21 14.68
CA GLY A 62 -5.02 -5.95 13.75
C GLY A 62 -4.84 -4.64 12.97
N CYS A 63 -5.58 -4.51 11.88
CA CYS A 63 -5.65 -3.29 11.08
C CYS A 63 -7.07 -2.77 11.04
N ARG A 64 -7.23 -1.46 11.23
CA ARG A 64 -8.52 -0.78 11.26
C ARG A 64 -9.14 -0.67 9.87
N ASP A 65 -10.45 -0.79 9.80
CA ASP A 65 -11.16 -1.01 8.52
C ASP A 65 -11.19 0.18 7.56
N ALA A 66 -11.04 1.40 8.06
CA ALA A 66 -11.17 2.58 7.23
C ALA A 66 -10.52 3.81 7.89
N LEU A 67 -10.10 4.73 7.04
CA LEU A 67 -9.81 6.11 7.41
C LEU A 67 -11.01 6.99 7.01
N HIS A 68 -11.78 7.41 8.01
CA HIS A 68 -12.86 8.37 7.81
C HIS A 68 -12.31 9.80 7.86
N GLN A 69 -13.19 10.79 7.67
CA GLN A 69 -12.79 12.20 7.57
C GLN A 69 -12.13 12.75 8.83
N ASP A 70 -12.54 12.27 9.99
CA ASP A 70 -12.19 12.82 11.29
C ASP A 70 -11.64 11.77 12.27
N ARG A 71 -11.62 10.50 11.86
CA ARG A 71 -11.22 9.39 12.73
C ARG A 71 -10.78 8.18 11.92
N VAL A 72 -9.98 7.32 12.55
CA VAL A 72 -9.81 5.95 12.11
C VAL A 72 -10.95 5.09 12.66
N SER A 73 -11.43 4.11 11.88
CA SER A 73 -12.38 3.10 12.35
C SER A 73 -11.89 2.42 13.62
N GLN A 74 -12.80 2.10 14.54
CA GLN A 74 -12.50 1.31 15.74
C GLN A 74 -12.56 -0.20 15.46
N ASN A 75 -13.16 -0.60 14.34
CA ASN A 75 -13.26 -1.99 13.94
C ASN A 75 -11.95 -2.44 13.32
N GLN A 76 -11.50 -3.65 13.70
CA GLN A 76 -10.34 -4.33 13.13
C GLN A 76 -10.79 -5.61 12.45
N GLY A 77 -11.24 -5.51 11.21
CA GLY A 77 -11.69 -6.64 10.41
C GLY A 77 -10.53 -7.54 9.97
N ALA A 78 -10.88 -8.80 9.70
CA ALA A 78 -9.92 -9.79 9.18
C ALA A 78 -9.37 -9.39 7.80
N GLU A 79 -10.22 -8.83 6.92
CA GLU A 79 -9.81 -8.36 5.59
C GLU A 79 -8.76 -7.25 5.68
N SER A 80 -9.00 -6.27 6.55
CA SER A 80 -8.09 -5.14 6.79
C SER A 80 -6.74 -5.61 7.32
N SER A 81 -6.78 -6.55 8.25
CA SER A 81 -5.57 -7.15 8.82
C SER A 81 -4.81 -7.94 7.76
N LEU A 82 -5.51 -8.72 6.94
CA LEU A 82 -4.91 -9.45 5.82
C LEU A 82 -4.30 -8.50 4.79
N ALA A 83 -4.98 -7.40 4.43
CA ALA A 83 -4.46 -6.39 3.51
C ALA A 83 -3.14 -5.78 4.01
N PHE A 84 -3.05 -5.48 5.32
CA PHE A 84 -1.79 -5.02 5.92
C PHE A 84 -0.68 -6.07 5.82
N TYR A 85 -0.95 -7.33 6.20
CA TYR A 85 0.07 -8.37 6.19
C TYR A 85 0.52 -8.77 4.78
N LEU A 86 -0.38 -8.80 3.80
CA LEU A 86 -0.02 -9.01 2.40
C LEU A 86 0.85 -7.86 1.89
N SER A 87 0.49 -6.61 2.22
CA SER A 87 1.30 -5.44 1.88
C SER A 87 2.70 -5.54 2.49
N LEU A 88 2.82 -5.91 3.77
CA LEU A 88 4.11 -6.11 4.45
C LEU A 88 4.95 -7.20 3.78
N ALA A 89 4.32 -8.33 3.43
CA ALA A 89 4.99 -9.45 2.77
C ALA A 89 5.50 -9.08 1.37
N GLU A 90 4.70 -8.38 0.56
CA GLU A 90 5.12 -7.93 -0.77
C GLU A 90 6.23 -6.87 -0.70
N MET A 91 6.12 -5.90 0.21
CA MET A 91 7.17 -4.89 0.41
C MET A 91 8.49 -5.53 0.87
N THR A 92 8.44 -6.49 1.80
CA THR A 92 9.63 -7.22 2.26
C THR A 92 10.27 -8.03 1.11
N GLN A 93 9.46 -8.69 0.29
CA GLN A 93 9.96 -9.41 -0.89
C GLN A 93 10.62 -8.45 -1.90
N ALA A 94 10.01 -7.30 -2.17
CA ALA A 94 10.56 -6.32 -3.10
C ALA A 94 11.87 -5.67 -2.61
N GLU A 95 12.10 -5.59 -1.30
CA GLU A 95 13.35 -5.09 -0.72
C GLU A 95 14.47 -6.13 -0.72
N THR A 96 14.11 -7.41 -0.59
CA THR A 96 15.06 -8.54 -0.55
C THR A 96 15.36 -9.13 -1.92
N ALA A 97 14.55 -8.82 -2.93
CA ALA A 97 14.76 -9.27 -4.29
C ALA A 97 16.06 -8.67 -4.88
N PRO A 98 16.97 -9.49 -5.42
CA PRO A 98 18.11 -8.97 -6.15
C PRO A 98 17.64 -8.19 -7.38
N ASP A 99 18.23 -7.02 -7.65
CA ASP A 99 17.96 -6.25 -8.87
C ASP A 99 18.14 -7.17 -10.09
N LEU A 100 17.01 -7.59 -10.68
CA LEU A 100 17.02 -8.41 -11.88
C LEU A 100 17.55 -7.52 -13.00
N LYS A 101 18.83 -7.66 -13.34
CA LYS A 101 19.42 -7.04 -14.53
C LYS A 101 18.80 -7.68 -15.76
N ILE A 102 17.68 -7.15 -16.22
CA ILE A 102 17.14 -7.51 -17.54
C ILE A 102 18.07 -6.87 -18.58
N PRO A 103 18.69 -7.65 -19.49
CA PRO A 103 19.53 -7.09 -20.52
C PRO A 103 18.72 -6.11 -21.35
N SER A 104 19.16 -4.86 -21.39
CA SER A 104 18.58 -3.80 -22.21
C SER A 104 18.54 -4.26 -23.67
N HIS A 105 17.35 -4.57 -24.18
CA HIS A 105 17.15 -4.74 -25.61
C HIS A 105 17.43 -3.38 -26.27
N LYS A 106 18.62 -3.25 -26.87
CA LYS A 106 18.86 -2.18 -27.84
C LYS A 106 18.01 -2.50 -29.06
N VAL A 107 16.91 -1.76 -29.22
CA VAL A 107 16.24 -1.66 -30.51
C VAL A 107 17.16 -0.83 -31.40
N GLY A 108 17.71 -1.47 -32.44
CA GLY A 108 18.54 -0.84 -33.46
C GLY A 108 17.73 -0.07 -34.49
#